data_AF-A0A2N2PPE0-F1
#
_entry.id   AF-A0A2N2PPE0-F1
#
_cell.length_a   1.000
_cell.length_b   1.000
_cell.length_c   1.000
_cell.angle_alpha   90.00
_cell.angle_beta   90.00
_cell.angle_gamma   90.00
#
_symmetry.space_group_name_H-M   'P 1'
#
loop_
_entity.id
_entity.type
_entity.pdbx_description
1 polymer ?
#
loop_
_entity_poly.entity_id
_entity_poly.type
_entity_poly.pdbx_seq_one_letter_code
_entity_poly.pdbx_strand_id
1 'polypeptide(L)'
;MDATGMYNARREAPMTFTPKELQAALAGLADTALESLQIVTADQIAAQHYPHLDPAHPALVIGLAGETAARQVRQTLLAAYPSDHLVTCIAGTDRTTCPLAELDAPAENASGRLWIPPVSTPAAFTALLDVVAHLRAADGCPWDRELTWAKLRSSLLEESYELLAALDADDAVKVAEELGDLLLQIAMQAQIASEEELFRIPDVIQGIVSKLIRRHPHVFGDAQVSGAAEVLANWEAIKRAERERNGEKRSPLSGVPAGLPALAQAAAYIDRMSRLQTVAAPDTPSEALAGLDAASATPEAIGDALFGLVAWARAHGVDAESALREANARYAARIDRPQED
;
A
#
# COMPACT_ATOMS: atom_id res chain seq x y z
N MET A 1 -20.55 6.95 4.88
CA MET A 1 -20.77 5.66 5.59
C MET A 1 -19.46 5.26 6.26
N ASP A 2 -19.42 4.80 7.51
CA ASP A 2 -18.14 4.36 8.10
C ASP A 2 -17.74 2.97 7.55
N ALA A 3 -16.49 2.55 7.77
CA ALA A 3 -16.00 1.26 7.27
C ALA A 3 -16.91 0.10 7.70
N THR A 4 -17.37 0.15 8.95
CA THR A 4 -18.29 -0.82 9.55
C THR A 4 -19.63 -0.86 8.81
N GLY A 5 -20.22 0.28 8.44
CA GLY A 5 -21.44 0.35 7.64
C GLY A 5 -21.30 -0.21 6.22
N MET A 6 -20.17 0.04 5.57
CA MET A 6 -19.88 -0.51 4.23
C MET A 6 -19.74 -2.04 4.25
N TYR A 7 -19.09 -2.60 5.28
CA TYR A 7 -18.95 -4.05 5.44
C TYR A 7 -20.23 -4.70 6.01
N ASN A 8 -20.99 -4.03 6.87
CA ASN A 8 -22.25 -4.56 7.41
C ASN A 8 -23.35 -4.61 6.34
N ALA A 9 -23.41 -3.64 5.44
CA ALA A 9 -24.31 -3.70 4.27
C ALA A 9 -24.06 -4.95 3.40
N ARG A 10 -22.83 -5.48 3.40
CA ARG A 10 -22.50 -6.75 2.73
C ARG A 10 -22.89 -8.00 3.55
N ARG A 11 -22.88 -7.93 4.90
CA ARG A 11 -23.30 -9.05 5.76
C ARG A 11 -24.81 -9.30 5.70
N GLU A 12 -25.59 -8.26 5.45
CA GLU A 12 -27.05 -8.32 5.34
C GLU A 12 -27.53 -8.52 3.90
N ALA A 13 -26.62 -8.53 2.92
CA ALA A 13 -26.97 -8.81 1.53
C ALA A 13 -27.46 -10.26 1.41
N PRO A 14 -28.65 -10.51 0.84
CA PRO A 14 -29.12 -11.87 0.59
C PRO A 14 -28.15 -12.58 -0.35
N MET A 15 -28.04 -13.91 -0.21
CA MET A 15 -27.29 -14.70 -1.19
C MET A 15 -27.81 -14.38 -2.59
N THR A 16 -26.90 -13.93 -3.45
CA THR A 16 -27.18 -13.49 -4.82
C THR A 16 -27.37 -14.66 -5.78
N PHE A 17 -27.29 -15.89 -5.28
CA PHE A 17 -27.48 -17.13 -6.02
C PHE A 17 -28.11 -18.21 -5.15
N THR A 18 -28.83 -19.12 -5.79
CA THR A 18 -29.51 -20.26 -5.17
C THR A 18 -28.60 -21.48 -5.10
N PRO A 19 -28.82 -22.41 -4.15
CA PRO A 19 -28.11 -23.70 -4.14
C PRO A 19 -28.25 -24.49 -5.45
N LYS A 20 -29.36 -24.33 -6.17
CA LYS A 20 -29.60 -24.97 -7.48
C LYS A 20 -28.70 -24.39 -8.58
N GLU A 21 -28.55 -23.07 -8.60
CA GLU A 21 -27.63 -22.39 -9.53
C GLU A 21 -26.19 -22.76 -9.21
N LEU A 22 -25.82 -22.85 -7.93
CA LEU A 22 -24.50 -23.33 -7.51
C LEU A 22 -24.26 -24.78 -7.95
N GLN A 23 -25.21 -25.68 -7.71
CA GLN A 23 -25.11 -27.08 -8.12
C GLN A 23 -24.96 -27.20 -9.65
N ALA A 24 -25.73 -26.44 -10.42
CA ALA A 24 -25.60 -26.38 -11.87
C ALA A 24 -24.26 -25.77 -12.30
N ALA A 25 -23.75 -24.79 -11.55
CA ALA A 25 -22.48 -24.14 -11.81
C ALA A 25 -21.30 -25.10 -11.64
N LEU A 26 -21.34 -25.92 -10.59
CA LEU A 26 -20.36 -26.96 -10.29
C LEU A 26 -20.48 -28.17 -11.22
N ALA A 27 -21.70 -28.48 -11.70
CA ALA A 27 -21.95 -29.52 -12.69
C ALA A 27 -21.29 -29.14 -14.03
N GLY A 28 -20.05 -29.60 -14.21
CA GLY A 28 -19.21 -29.28 -15.36
C GLY A 28 -17.76 -28.93 -15.00
N LEU A 29 -17.45 -28.63 -13.74
CA LEU A 29 -16.05 -28.58 -13.33
C LEU A 29 -15.51 -30.00 -13.26
N ALA A 30 -14.36 -30.27 -13.90
CA ALA A 30 -13.65 -31.53 -13.69
C ALA A 30 -13.15 -31.57 -12.24
N ASP A 31 -13.04 -32.77 -11.65
CA ASP A 31 -12.77 -33.07 -10.23
C ASP A 31 -11.59 -32.34 -9.56
N THR A 32 -10.73 -31.65 -10.32
CA THR A 32 -9.36 -31.37 -9.90
C THR A 32 -9.14 -30.11 -9.06
N ALA A 33 -10.16 -29.36 -8.65
CA ALA A 33 -9.89 -28.12 -7.93
C ALA A 33 -11.00 -27.60 -6.99
N LEU A 34 -11.89 -28.46 -6.50
CA LEU A 34 -13.00 -28.01 -5.63
C LEU A 34 -12.55 -27.63 -4.22
N GLU A 35 -11.44 -28.17 -3.72
CA GLU A 35 -11.01 -28.00 -2.32
C GLU A 35 -10.67 -26.55 -1.95
N SER A 36 -10.22 -25.75 -2.91
CA SER A 36 -9.89 -24.33 -2.75
C SER A 36 -10.72 -23.41 -3.64
N LEU A 37 -11.84 -23.90 -4.19
CA LEU A 37 -12.65 -23.14 -5.12
C LEU A 37 -13.28 -21.91 -4.47
N GLN A 38 -12.95 -20.74 -5.02
CA GLN A 38 -13.58 -19.47 -4.70
C GLN A 38 -14.82 -19.29 -5.59
N ILE A 39 -15.95 -18.91 -5.01
CA ILE A 39 -17.19 -18.69 -5.77
C ILE A 39 -17.72 -17.30 -5.45
N VAL A 40 -17.94 -16.51 -6.50
CA VAL A 40 -18.33 -15.10 -6.39
C VAL A 40 -19.26 -14.72 -7.55
N THR A 41 -20.08 -13.69 -7.38
CA THR A 41 -20.93 -13.20 -8.47
C THR A 41 -20.22 -12.15 -9.32
N ALA A 42 -20.62 -12.04 -10.58
CA ALA A 42 -20.16 -11.01 -11.49
C ALA A 42 -20.42 -9.61 -10.91
N ASP A 43 -21.61 -9.36 -10.35
CA ASP A 43 -21.97 -8.09 -9.72
C ASP A 43 -21.03 -7.72 -8.56
N GLN A 44 -20.65 -8.72 -7.75
CA GLN A 44 -19.75 -8.48 -6.62
C GLN A 44 -18.35 -8.09 -7.09
N ILE A 45 -17.82 -8.72 -8.14
CA ILE A 45 -16.54 -8.32 -8.74
C ILE A 45 -16.67 -6.95 -9.42
N ALA A 46 -17.74 -6.74 -10.20
CA ALA A 46 -17.96 -5.51 -10.96
C ALA A 46 -18.06 -4.26 -10.06
N ALA A 47 -18.51 -4.42 -8.81
CA ALA A 47 -18.57 -3.36 -7.81
C ALA A 47 -17.22 -3.10 -7.08
N GLN A 48 -16.15 -3.83 -7.41
CA GLN A 48 -14.83 -3.72 -6.77
C GLN A 48 -13.83 -3.00 -7.67
N HIS A 49 -12.91 -2.27 -7.05
CA HIS A 49 -11.74 -1.69 -7.72
C HIS A 49 -10.53 -2.64 -7.76
N TYR A 50 -10.49 -3.64 -6.86
CA TYR A 50 -9.49 -4.70 -6.79
C TYR A 50 -10.20 -5.99 -6.39
N PRO A 51 -9.93 -7.14 -7.03
CA PRO A 51 -10.70 -8.34 -6.81
C PRO A 51 -10.39 -8.93 -5.44
N HIS A 52 -11.43 -9.25 -4.69
CA HIS A 52 -11.33 -9.98 -3.42
C HIS A 52 -11.19 -11.49 -3.69
N LEU A 53 -10.20 -11.86 -4.50
CA LEU A 53 -9.87 -13.24 -4.87
C LEU A 53 -8.39 -13.47 -4.64
N ASP A 54 -8.04 -14.68 -4.23
CA ASP A 54 -6.66 -15.18 -4.21
C ASP A 54 -6.31 -15.79 -5.57
N PRO A 55 -5.38 -15.21 -6.35
CA PRO A 55 -5.01 -15.76 -7.65
C PRO A 55 -4.38 -17.17 -7.60
N ALA A 56 -3.85 -17.61 -6.45
CA ALA A 56 -3.30 -18.94 -6.28
C ALA A 56 -4.38 -20.04 -6.18
N HIS A 57 -5.65 -19.64 -6.10
CA HIS A 57 -6.79 -20.55 -5.99
C HIS A 57 -7.74 -20.39 -7.19
N PRO A 58 -8.34 -21.49 -7.67
CA PRO A 58 -9.34 -21.41 -8.73
C PRO A 58 -10.53 -20.55 -8.30
N ALA A 59 -11.13 -19.83 -9.25
CA ALA A 59 -12.33 -19.04 -9.02
C ALA A 59 -13.41 -19.33 -10.07
N LEU A 60 -14.66 -19.36 -9.60
CA LEU A 60 -15.85 -19.43 -10.43
C LEU A 60 -16.68 -18.17 -10.23
N VAL A 61 -16.76 -17.34 -11.26
CA VAL A 61 -17.65 -16.18 -11.30
C VAL A 61 -18.98 -16.60 -11.90
N ILE A 62 -20.07 -16.36 -11.20
CA ILE A 62 -21.42 -16.73 -11.65
C ILE A 62 -22.25 -15.49 -11.97
N GLY A 63 -23.23 -15.65 -12.86
CA GLY A 63 -24.14 -14.55 -13.22
C GLY A 63 -23.49 -13.50 -14.12
N LEU A 64 -22.50 -13.88 -14.92
CA LEU A 64 -21.90 -12.98 -15.89
C LEU A 64 -22.89 -12.76 -17.04
N ALA A 65 -23.53 -11.60 -17.10
CA ALA A 65 -24.54 -11.29 -18.12
C ALA A 65 -24.37 -9.86 -18.64
N GLY A 66 -24.35 -9.73 -19.98
CA GLY A 66 -24.26 -8.44 -20.66
C GLY A 66 -22.85 -7.83 -20.72
N GLU A 67 -22.66 -6.94 -21.69
CA GLU A 67 -21.37 -6.31 -21.99
C GLU A 67 -20.82 -5.46 -20.85
N THR A 68 -21.70 -4.78 -20.11
CA THR A 68 -21.27 -3.91 -19.00
C THR A 68 -20.67 -4.70 -17.85
N ALA A 69 -21.33 -5.79 -17.43
CA ALA A 69 -20.81 -6.65 -16.38
C ALA A 69 -19.49 -7.31 -16.82
N ALA A 70 -19.42 -7.83 -18.05
CA ALA A 70 -18.19 -8.42 -18.58
C ALA A 70 -17.01 -7.45 -18.59
N ARG A 71 -17.23 -6.21 -19.03
CA ARG A 71 -16.20 -5.16 -19.05
C ARG A 71 -15.71 -4.81 -17.64
N GLN A 72 -16.63 -4.64 -16.69
CA GLN A 72 -16.29 -4.31 -15.30
C GLN A 72 -15.55 -5.47 -14.62
N VAL A 73 -16.06 -6.70 -14.76
CA VAL A 73 -15.39 -7.90 -14.25
C VAL A 73 -13.98 -8.02 -14.82
N ARG A 74 -13.81 -7.87 -16.14
CA ARG A 74 -12.50 -7.87 -16.81
C ARG A 74 -11.57 -6.81 -16.22
N GLN A 75 -12.03 -5.57 -16.11
CA GLN A 75 -11.23 -4.47 -15.58
C GLN A 75 -10.76 -4.75 -14.14
N THR A 76 -11.65 -5.24 -13.28
CA THR A 76 -11.29 -5.58 -11.90
C THR A 76 -10.31 -6.74 -11.85
N LEU A 77 -10.53 -7.81 -12.63
CA LEU A 77 -9.63 -8.98 -12.63
C LEU A 77 -8.22 -8.64 -13.15
N LEU A 78 -8.10 -7.76 -14.15
CA LEU A 78 -6.79 -7.31 -14.67
C LEU A 78 -5.92 -6.58 -13.64
N ALA A 79 -6.48 -6.16 -12.50
CA ALA A 79 -5.69 -5.60 -11.40
C ALA A 79 -4.89 -6.66 -10.62
N ALA A 80 -5.24 -7.95 -10.71
CA ALA A 80 -4.59 -9.04 -9.96
C ALA A 80 -4.15 -10.22 -10.83
N TYR A 81 -4.63 -10.32 -12.08
CA TYR A 81 -4.31 -11.40 -13.00
C TYR A 81 -3.61 -10.85 -14.25
N PRO A 82 -2.63 -11.57 -14.82
CA PRO A 82 -2.02 -11.20 -16.10
C PRO A 82 -3.05 -11.05 -17.22
N SER A 83 -2.79 -10.15 -18.17
CA SER A 83 -3.68 -9.90 -19.30
C SER A 83 -3.87 -11.12 -20.22
N ASP A 84 -2.84 -11.96 -20.31
CA ASP A 84 -2.81 -13.21 -21.08
C ASP A 84 -3.30 -14.43 -20.30
N HIS A 85 -3.70 -14.25 -19.03
CA HIS A 85 -4.24 -15.34 -18.20
C HIS A 85 -5.48 -15.95 -18.85
N LEU A 86 -5.45 -17.25 -19.10
CA LEU A 86 -6.54 -17.92 -19.80
C LEU A 86 -7.74 -18.15 -18.88
N VAL A 87 -8.87 -17.58 -19.26
CA VAL A 87 -10.16 -17.75 -18.57
C VAL A 87 -11.15 -18.46 -19.48
N THR A 88 -12.12 -19.17 -18.91
CA THR A 88 -13.09 -19.95 -19.68
C THR A 88 -14.51 -19.52 -19.37
N CYS A 89 -15.17 -18.92 -20.37
CA CYS A 89 -16.60 -18.63 -20.35
C CYS A 89 -17.40 -19.90 -20.58
N ILE A 90 -18.39 -20.16 -19.72
CA ILE A 90 -19.26 -21.33 -19.75
C ILE A 90 -20.71 -20.85 -19.85
N ALA A 91 -21.34 -21.10 -20.99
CA ALA A 91 -22.74 -20.75 -21.25
C ALA A 91 -23.51 -22.02 -21.66
N GLY A 92 -24.37 -22.53 -20.79
CA GLY A 92 -24.97 -23.86 -20.99
C GLY A 92 -23.91 -24.95 -21.07
N THR A 93 -23.82 -25.63 -22.22
CA THR A 93 -22.79 -26.64 -22.54
C THR A 93 -21.56 -26.06 -23.23
N ASP A 94 -21.67 -24.85 -23.78
CA ASP A 94 -20.61 -24.24 -24.58
C ASP A 94 -19.50 -23.69 -23.69
N ARG A 95 -18.26 -23.89 -24.13
CA ARG A 95 -17.05 -23.44 -23.44
C ARG A 95 -16.16 -22.71 -24.41
N THR A 96 -15.81 -21.49 -24.05
CA THR A 96 -14.88 -20.67 -24.82
C THR A 96 -13.77 -20.20 -23.89
N THR A 97 -12.53 -20.55 -24.23
CA THR A 97 -11.34 -20.10 -23.51
C THR A 97 -10.70 -18.96 -24.27
N CYS A 98 -10.34 -17.89 -23.57
CA CYS A 98 -9.69 -16.72 -24.14
C CYS A 98 -8.73 -16.09 -23.10
N PRO A 99 -7.79 -15.25 -23.54
CA PRO A 99 -7.05 -14.36 -22.65
C PRO A 99 -8.00 -13.46 -21.85
N LEU A 100 -7.67 -13.17 -20.59
CA LEU A 100 -8.48 -12.30 -19.72
C LEU A 100 -8.72 -10.91 -20.34
N ALA A 101 -7.73 -10.35 -21.03
CA ALA A 101 -7.87 -9.06 -21.72
C ALA A 101 -8.92 -9.08 -22.85
N GLU A 102 -9.23 -10.26 -23.38
CA GLU A 102 -10.21 -10.49 -24.45
C GLU A 102 -11.57 -10.98 -23.90
N LEU A 103 -11.74 -11.04 -22.58
CA LEU A 103 -12.98 -11.50 -21.95
C LEU A 103 -14.17 -10.63 -22.36
N ASP A 104 -15.04 -11.14 -23.23
CA ASP A 104 -16.26 -10.48 -23.64
C ASP A 104 -17.52 -11.11 -23.03
N ALA A 105 -18.66 -10.46 -23.24
CA ALA A 105 -19.94 -10.96 -22.74
C ALA A 105 -20.28 -12.34 -23.36
N PRO A 106 -20.93 -13.23 -22.58
CA PRO A 106 -21.50 -14.43 -23.16
C PRO A 106 -22.58 -14.08 -24.19
N ALA A 107 -22.89 -15.03 -25.09
CA ALA A 107 -23.89 -14.86 -26.13
C ALA A 107 -25.25 -14.37 -25.59
N GLU A 108 -25.96 -13.56 -26.39
CA GLU A 108 -27.24 -12.94 -26.00
C GLU A 108 -28.21 -13.96 -25.40
N ASN A 109 -28.73 -13.63 -24.21
CA ASN A 109 -29.68 -14.41 -23.40
C ASN A 109 -29.11 -15.59 -22.57
N ALA A 110 -27.80 -15.75 -22.47
CA ALA A 110 -27.19 -16.73 -21.57
C ALA A 110 -26.63 -16.06 -20.29
N SER A 111 -27.07 -16.50 -19.11
CA SER A 111 -26.33 -16.24 -17.87
C SER A 111 -25.06 -17.09 -17.88
N GLY A 112 -23.93 -16.45 -18.17
CA GLY A 112 -22.63 -17.11 -18.25
C GLY A 112 -22.00 -17.34 -16.88
N ARG A 113 -21.07 -18.30 -16.85
CA ARG A 113 -20.12 -18.50 -15.75
C ARG A 113 -18.72 -18.26 -16.30
N LEU A 114 -17.83 -17.71 -15.49
CA LEU A 114 -16.41 -17.57 -15.81
C LEU A 114 -15.60 -18.47 -14.89
N TRP A 115 -14.91 -19.43 -15.47
CA TRP A 115 -13.90 -20.21 -14.79
C TRP A 115 -12.54 -19.52 -14.92
N ILE A 116 -11.88 -19.30 -13.78
CA ILE A 116 -10.56 -18.71 -13.68
C ILE A 116 -9.66 -19.77 -13.04
N PRO A 117 -8.71 -20.37 -13.78
CA PRO A 117 -7.75 -21.30 -13.20
C PRO A 117 -6.77 -20.55 -12.28
N PRO A 118 -6.13 -21.25 -11.32
CA PRO A 118 -5.14 -20.64 -10.45
C PRO A 118 -3.91 -20.20 -11.26
N VAL A 119 -3.30 -19.11 -10.84
CA VAL A 119 -1.97 -18.68 -11.27
C VAL A 119 -0.94 -19.56 -10.57
N SER A 120 0.06 -20.05 -11.29
CA SER A 120 1.02 -21.06 -10.80
C SER A 120 2.03 -20.55 -9.76
N THR A 121 1.81 -19.37 -9.17
CA THR A 121 2.70 -18.74 -8.19
C THR A 121 1.90 -18.26 -6.97
N PRO A 122 2.38 -18.50 -5.73
CA PRO A 122 1.77 -17.93 -4.55
C PRO A 122 2.00 -16.42 -4.54
N ALA A 123 1.00 -15.67 -5.03
CA ALA A 123 1.09 -14.21 -5.16
C ALA A 123 0.22 -13.45 -4.15
N ALA A 124 -0.49 -14.16 -3.25
CA ALA A 124 -1.33 -13.54 -2.25
C ALA A 124 -0.55 -13.21 -0.98
N PHE A 125 -0.95 -12.12 -0.30
CA PHE A 125 -0.35 -11.72 0.97
C PHE A 125 -0.47 -12.79 2.06
N THR A 126 -1.54 -13.59 2.02
CA THR A 126 -1.73 -14.76 2.90
C THR A 126 -0.65 -15.82 2.73
N ALA A 127 -0.12 -16.02 1.52
CA ALA A 127 0.97 -16.95 1.30
C ALA A 127 2.27 -16.46 1.96
N LEU A 128 2.56 -15.16 1.90
CA LEU A 128 3.70 -14.58 2.63
C LEU A 128 3.56 -14.78 4.14
N LEU A 129 2.35 -14.55 4.68
CA LEU A 129 2.09 -14.73 6.11
C LEU A 129 2.29 -16.19 6.54
N ASP A 130 1.86 -17.16 5.73
CA ASP A 130 2.07 -18.59 5.98
C ASP A 130 3.56 -18.96 5.97
N VAL A 131 4.31 -18.47 4.97
CA VAL A 131 5.77 -18.67 4.90
C VAL A 131 6.46 -18.11 6.14
N VAL A 132 6.14 -16.87 6.55
CA VAL A 132 6.74 -16.24 7.73
C VAL A 132 6.36 -16.98 9.02
N ALA A 133 5.12 -17.43 9.14
CA ALA A 133 4.69 -18.26 10.27
C ALA A 133 5.47 -19.58 10.32
N HIS A 134 5.69 -20.23 9.18
CA HIS A 134 6.48 -21.46 9.10
C HIS A 134 7.96 -21.22 9.41
N LEU A 135 8.57 -20.12 8.90
CA LEU A 135 9.94 -19.73 9.24
C LEU A 135 10.15 -19.59 10.75
N ARG A 136 9.12 -19.14 11.48
CA ARG A 136 9.17 -18.97 12.94
C ARG A 136 8.62 -20.15 13.75
N ALA A 137 8.09 -21.18 13.10
CA ALA A 137 7.59 -22.38 13.75
C ALA A 137 8.71 -23.15 14.49
N ALA A 138 8.36 -24.11 15.34
CA ALA A 138 9.34 -24.87 16.13
C ALA A 138 10.37 -25.63 15.26
N ASP A 139 9.95 -26.08 14.09
CA ASP A 139 10.73 -26.74 13.04
C ASP A 139 11.23 -25.76 11.95
N GLY A 140 10.97 -24.46 12.12
CA GLY A 140 11.38 -23.41 11.21
C GLY A 140 12.85 -23.00 11.32
N CYS A 141 13.19 -21.85 10.72
CA CYS A 141 14.52 -21.31 10.67
C CYS A 141 14.97 -20.77 12.05
N PRO A 142 16.09 -21.24 12.62
CA PRO A 142 16.58 -20.75 13.91
C PRO A 142 16.88 -19.25 13.91
N TRP A 143 17.38 -18.71 12.80
CA TRP A 143 17.71 -17.28 12.68
C TRP A 143 16.44 -16.42 12.71
N ASP A 144 15.41 -16.79 11.94
CA ASP A 144 14.14 -16.05 11.91
C ASP A 144 13.45 -16.07 13.27
N ARG A 145 13.49 -17.20 13.98
CA ARG A 145 12.92 -17.34 15.33
C ARG A 145 13.57 -16.43 16.37
N GLU A 146 14.86 -16.14 16.21
CA GLU A 146 15.59 -15.25 17.11
C GLU A 146 15.32 -13.76 16.84
N LEU A 147 14.64 -13.42 15.75
CA LEU A 147 14.27 -12.04 15.46
C LEU A 147 13.27 -11.51 16.49
N THR A 148 13.49 -10.27 16.89
CA THR A 148 12.62 -9.48 17.78
C THR A 148 12.40 -8.11 17.15
N TRP A 149 11.40 -7.36 17.60
CA TRP A 149 11.20 -5.97 17.14
C TRP A 149 12.45 -5.10 17.32
N ALA A 150 13.26 -5.33 18.35
CA ALA A 150 14.50 -4.59 18.54
C ALA A 150 15.51 -4.87 17.42
N LYS A 151 15.63 -6.14 16.98
CA LYS A 151 16.55 -6.55 15.90
C LYS A 151 16.06 -6.10 14.52
N LEU A 152 14.74 -6.03 14.30
CA LEU A 152 14.16 -5.63 13.01
C LEU A 152 14.24 -4.13 12.72
N ARG A 153 14.54 -3.28 13.71
CA ARG A 153 14.57 -1.82 13.53
C ARG A 153 15.60 -1.36 12.51
N SER A 154 16.81 -1.94 12.52
CA SER A 154 17.88 -1.55 11.59
C SER A 154 17.56 -2.00 10.17
N SER A 155 17.17 -3.27 10.01
CA SER A 155 16.80 -3.80 8.69
C SER A 155 15.60 -3.06 8.09
N LEU A 156 14.56 -2.73 8.87
CA LEU A 156 13.46 -1.89 8.36
C LEU A 156 13.94 -0.54 7.81
N LEU A 157 14.94 0.07 8.47
CA LEU A 157 15.51 1.33 7.99
C LEU A 157 16.32 1.10 6.72
N GLU A 158 17.13 0.05 6.68
CA GLU A 158 17.91 -0.37 5.51
C GLU A 158 16.98 -0.61 4.30
N GLU A 159 15.97 -1.49 4.39
CA GLU A 159 15.02 -1.76 3.30
C GLU A 159 14.28 -0.47 2.85
N SER A 160 13.98 0.43 3.79
CA SER A 160 13.36 1.72 3.45
C SER A 160 14.29 2.59 2.60
N TYR A 161 15.60 2.56 2.86
CA TYR A 161 16.59 3.29 2.07
C TYR A 161 16.92 2.61 0.76
N GLU A 162 16.91 1.28 0.70
CA GLU A 162 17.08 0.54 -0.55
C GLU A 162 15.91 0.81 -1.51
N LEU A 163 14.67 0.82 -1.01
CA LEU A 163 13.51 1.27 -1.79
C LEU A 163 13.66 2.72 -2.28
N LEU A 164 14.12 3.64 -1.41
CA LEU A 164 14.35 5.03 -1.81
C LEU A 164 15.41 5.13 -2.91
N ALA A 165 16.50 4.36 -2.81
CA ALA A 165 17.55 4.33 -3.82
C ALA A 165 17.03 3.76 -5.16
N ALA A 166 16.18 2.73 -5.11
CA ALA A 166 15.55 2.16 -6.30
C ALA A 166 14.60 3.16 -6.98
N LEU A 167 13.82 3.92 -6.19
CA LEU A 167 12.97 5.00 -6.70
C LEU A 167 13.78 6.13 -7.33
N ASP A 168 14.84 6.60 -6.67
CA ASP A 168 15.71 7.66 -7.19
C ASP A 168 16.42 7.24 -8.50
N ALA A 169 16.61 5.94 -8.71
CA ALA A 169 17.22 5.36 -9.91
C ALA A 169 16.20 5.06 -11.04
N ASP A 170 14.90 5.29 -10.83
CA ASP A 170 13.81 4.88 -11.73
C ASP A 170 13.87 3.36 -12.10
N ASP A 171 14.39 2.53 -11.20
CA ASP A 171 14.56 1.08 -11.43
C ASP A 171 13.31 0.33 -10.97
N ALA A 172 12.35 0.15 -11.88
CA ALA A 172 11.08 -0.50 -11.59
C ALA A 172 11.23 -1.96 -11.09
N VAL A 173 12.29 -2.67 -11.49
CA VAL A 173 12.52 -4.05 -11.07
C VAL A 173 12.95 -4.06 -9.60
N LYS A 174 13.93 -3.22 -9.25
CA LYS A 174 14.33 -3.06 -7.84
C LYS A 174 13.21 -2.52 -6.97
N VAL A 175 12.45 -1.53 -7.45
CA VAL A 175 11.29 -1.02 -6.68
C VAL A 175 10.33 -2.15 -6.30
N ALA A 176 10.07 -3.11 -7.21
CA ALA A 176 9.23 -4.26 -6.91
C ALA A 176 9.85 -5.21 -5.88
N GLU A 177 11.17 -5.43 -5.94
CA GLU A 177 11.95 -6.24 -4.99
C GLU A 177 11.89 -5.63 -3.58
N GLU A 178 12.26 -4.36 -3.43
CA GLU A 178 12.31 -3.64 -2.15
C GLU A 178 10.93 -3.47 -1.51
N LEU A 179 9.87 -3.33 -2.32
CA LEU A 179 8.49 -3.36 -1.81
C LEU A 179 8.14 -4.74 -1.22
N GLY A 180 8.70 -5.82 -1.78
CA GLY A 180 8.62 -7.17 -1.22
C GLY A 180 9.30 -7.28 0.13
N ASP A 181 10.48 -6.68 0.29
CA ASP A 181 11.21 -6.70 1.56
C ASP A 181 10.49 -5.88 2.65
N LEU A 182 9.89 -4.74 2.30
CA LEU A 182 9.00 -4.04 3.24
C LEU A 182 7.75 -4.85 3.60
N LEU A 183 7.19 -5.64 2.69
CA LEU A 183 6.09 -6.57 3.02
C LEU A 183 6.57 -7.67 3.98
N LEU A 184 7.78 -8.21 3.78
CA LEU A 184 8.40 -9.16 4.71
C LEU A 184 8.57 -8.53 6.10
N GLN A 185 9.04 -7.28 6.19
CA GLN A 185 9.14 -6.56 7.48
C GLN A 185 7.80 -6.46 8.20
N ILE A 186 6.72 -6.16 7.47
CA ILE A 186 5.36 -6.07 8.03
C ILE A 186 4.89 -7.45 8.52
N ALA A 187 5.05 -8.49 7.69
CA ALA A 187 4.65 -9.85 8.02
C ALA A 187 5.41 -10.40 9.24
N MET A 188 6.74 -10.23 9.27
CA MET A 188 7.61 -10.68 10.35
C MET A 188 7.26 -9.97 11.68
N GLN A 189 7.07 -8.65 11.66
CA GLN A 189 6.68 -7.91 12.87
C GLN A 189 5.29 -8.30 13.39
N ALA A 190 4.33 -8.53 12.49
CA ALA A 190 2.99 -8.99 12.86
C ALA A 190 2.99 -10.43 13.41
N GLN A 191 3.87 -11.29 12.87
CA GLN A 191 4.05 -12.66 13.37
C GLN A 191 4.62 -12.66 14.80
N ILE A 192 5.68 -11.87 15.05
CA ILE A 192 6.23 -11.68 16.41
C ILE A 192 5.14 -11.15 17.37
N ALA A 193 4.35 -10.16 16.94
CA ALA A 193 3.27 -9.61 17.75
C ALA A 193 2.19 -10.66 18.09
N SER A 194 1.88 -11.54 17.15
CA SER A 194 0.89 -12.61 17.32
C SER A 194 1.39 -13.67 18.28
N GLU A 195 2.68 -14.04 18.23
CA GLU A 195 3.32 -14.96 19.17
C GLU A 195 3.32 -14.41 20.61
N GLU A 196 3.44 -13.09 20.76
CA GLU A 196 3.35 -12.39 22.05
C GLU A 196 1.91 -12.02 22.45
N GLU A 197 0.89 -12.49 21.71
CA GLU A 197 -0.53 -12.22 21.94
C GLU A 197 -0.92 -10.72 21.98
N LEU A 198 -0.13 -9.85 21.34
CA LEU A 198 -0.33 -8.40 21.35
C LEU A 198 -1.39 -7.95 20.33
N PHE A 199 -1.22 -8.38 19.07
CA PHE A 199 -2.15 -8.14 17.96
C PHE A 199 -1.84 -9.10 16.82
N ARG A 200 -2.73 -9.17 15.83
CA ARG A 200 -2.60 -10.00 14.63
C ARG A 200 -2.64 -9.14 13.38
N ILE A 201 -2.21 -9.69 12.24
CA ILE A 201 -2.23 -8.97 10.97
C ILE A 201 -3.64 -8.43 10.57
N PRO A 202 -4.78 -9.09 10.89
CA PRO A 202 -6.09 -8.50 10.62
C PRO A 202 -6.36 -7.23 11.41
N ASP A 203 -5.80 -7.08 12.62
CA ASP A 203 -5.94 -5.87 13.44
C ASP A 203 -5.20 -4.68 12.78
N VAL A 204 -4.02 -4.95 12.22
CA VAL A 204 -3.22 -3.96 11.46
C VAL A 204 -3.98 -3.51 10.21
N ILE A 205 -4.48 -4.46 9.42
CA ILE A 205 -5.24 -4.20 8.19
C ILE A 205 -6.53 -3.43 8.52
N GLN A 206 -7.30 -3.88 9.52
CA GLN A 206 -8.51 -3.20 9.95
C GLN A 206 -8.24 -1.76 10.37
N GLY A 207 -7.16 -1.54 11.12
CA GLY A 207 -6.73 -0.22 11.57
C GLY A 207 -6.48 0.74 10.41
N ILE A 208 -5.70 0.32 9.39
CA ILE A 208 -5.39 1.17 8.24
C ILE A 208 -6.61 1.36 7.31
N VAL A 209 -7.39 0.30 7.03
CA VAL A 209 -8.60 0.38 6.20
C VAL A 209 -9.62 1.34 6.81
N SER A 210 -9.92 1.17 8.10
CA SER A 210 -10.89 2.03 8.81
C SER A 210 -10.42 3.48 8.87
N LYS A 211 -9.12 3.71 9.05
CA LYS A 211 -8.51 5.04 9.04
C LYS A 211 -8.61 5.70 7.66
N LEU A 212 -8.30 4.98 6.59
CA LEU A 212 -8.36 5.51 5.22
C LEU A 212 -9.81 5.83 4.82
N ILE A 213 -10.77 4.94 5.10
CA ILE A 213 -12.19 5.21 4.83
C ILE A 213 -12.67 6.46 5.57
N ARG A 214 -12.39 6.56 6.87
CA ARG A 214 -12.79 7.70 7.69
C ARG A 214 -12.19 9.02 7.22
N ARG A 215 -10.93 9.02 6.77
CA ARG A 215 -10.23 10.24 6.35
C ARG A 215 -10.49 10.64 4.89
N HIS A 216 -11.22 9.83 4.13
CA HIS A 216 -11.69 10.16 2.77
C HIS A 216 -13.22 10.21 2.70
N PRO A 217 -13.89 11.09 3.47
CA PRO A 217 -15.35 11.20 3.45
C PRO A 217 -15.89 11.69 2.10
N HIS A 218 -15.03 12.21 1.22
CA HIS A 218 -15.37 12.60 -0.15
C HIS A 218 -15.33 11.44 -1.15
N VAL A 219 -14.73 10.30 -0.77
CA VAL A 219 -14.75 9.06 -1.54
C VAL A 219 -15.79 8.08 -0.99
N PHE A 220 -15.86 7.96 0.35
CA PHE A 220 -16.69 6.95 1.04
C PHE A 220 -17.91 7.52 1.79
N GLY A 221 -18.18 8.81 1.62
CA GLY A 221 -19.31 9.50 2.23
C GLY A 221 -19.84 10.60 1.31
N ASP A 222 -20.49 11.61 1.89
CA ASP A 222 -21.21 12.63 1.12
C ASP A 222 -20.44 13.94 0.98
N ALA A 223 -19.23 14.04 1.55
CA ALA A 223 -18.46 15.28 1.53
C ALA A 223 -18.07 15.64 0.10
N GLN A 224 -18.28 16.89 -0.30
CA GLN A 224 -17.86 17.39 -1.60
C GLN A 224 -16.57 18.19 -1.45
N VAL A 225 -15.68 18.08 -2.43
CA VAL A 225 -14.42 18.82 -2.48
C VAL A 225 -14.18 19.31 -3.91
N SER A 226 -13.64 20.52 -4.02
CA SER A 226 -13.37 21.21 -5.29
C SER A 226 -11.97 20.90 -5.85
N GLY A 227 -11.10 20.26 -5.07
CA GLY A 227 -9.76 19.85 -5.52
C GLY A 227 -8.83 19.42 -4.38
N ALA A 228 -7.58 19.10 -4.74
CA ALA A 228 -6.59 18.52 -3.83
C ALA A 228 -6.28 19.42 -2.61
N ALA A 229 -6.29 20.74 -2.77
CA ALA A 229 -6.06 21.68 -1.66
C ALA A 229 -7.14 21.58 -0.57
N GLU A 230 -8.41 21.44 -0.98
CA GLU A 230 -9.53 21.27 -0.05
C GLU A 230 -9.51 19.87 0.60
N VAL A 231 -9.13 18.84 -0.16
CA VAL A 231 -8.89 17.50 0.37
C VAL A 231 -7.83 17.52 1.49
N LEU A 232 -6.71 18.22 1.27
CA LEU A 232 -5.64 18.35 2.26
C LEU A 232 -6.11 19.11 3.51
N ALA A 233 -6.87 20.20 3.34
CA ALA A 233 -7.43 20.95 4.45
C ALA A 233 -8.38 20.08 5.30
N ASN A 234 -9.27 19.32 4.65
CA ASN A 234 -10.19 18.39 5.30
C ASN A 234 -9.45 17.26 6.00
N TRP A 235 -8.42 16.70 5.37
CA TRP A 235 -7.57 15.66 5.94
C TRP A 235 -6.90 16.10 7.25
N GLU A 236 -6.35 17.32 7.27
CA GLU A 236 -5.73 17.87 8.48
C GLU A 236 -6.77 18.20 9.56
N ALA A 237 -7.96 18.66 9.19
CA ALA A 237 -9.05 18.88 10.14
C ALA A 237 -9.48 17.56 10.83
N ILE A 238 -9.65 16.48 10.05
CA ILE A 238 -9.99 15.15 10.58
C ILE A 238 -8.87 14.64 11.50
N LYS A 239 -7.59 14.80 11.12
CA LYS A 239 -6.44 14.43 11.96
C LYS A 239 -6.43 15.19 13.30
N ARG A 240 -6.77 16.48 13.31
CA ARG A 240 -6.87 17.27 14.56
C ARG A 240 -7.98 16.72 15.47
N ALA A 241 -9.18 16.52 14.93
CA ALA A 241 -10.31 16.00 15.69
C ALA A 241 -10.04 14.60 16.28
N GLU A 242 -9.34 13.73 15.53
CA GLU A 242 -8.92 12.41 16.02
C GLU A 242 -7.97 12.50 17.21
N ARG A 243 -6.97 13.39 17.14
CA ARG A 243 -6.00 13.61 18.24
C ARG A 243 -6.70 14.12 19.50
N GLU A 244 -7.62 15.06 19.34
CA GLU A 244 -8.44 15.59 20.43
C GLU A 244 -9.27 14.49 21.09
N ARG A 245 -9.94 13.64 20.29
CA ARG A 245 -10.73 12.51 20.78
C ARG A 245 -9.88 11.46 21.52
N ASN A 246 -8.66 11.22 21.06
CA ASN A 246 -7.74 10.26 21.68
C ASN A 246 -7.05 10.82 22.95
N GLY A 247 -7.34 12.06 23.35
CA GLY A 247 -6.71 12.69 24.51
C GLY A 247 -5.23 13.00 24.30
N GLU A 248 -4.75 13.05 23.05
CA GLU A 248 -3.36 13.33 22.71
C GLU A 248 -3.06 14.83 22.92
N LYS A 249 -2.86 15.26 24.17
CA LYS A 249 -2.30 16.59 24.50
C LYS A 249 -0.80 16.55 24.28
N ARG A 250 -0.40 16.71 23.03
CA ARG A 250 0.97 16.51 22.57
C ARG A 250 1.46 17.83 21.97
N SER A 251 2.71 18.22 22.27
CA SER A 251 3.37 19.42 21.73
C SER A 251 3.11 19.55 20.21
N PRO A 252 3.08 20.75 19.62
CA PRO A 252 2.98 20.94 18.16
C PRO A 252 3.83 19.99 17.30
N LEU A 253 5.02 19.65 17.79
CA LEU A 253 5.99 18.78 17.12
C LEU A 253 5.83 17.30 17.46
N SER A 254 4.98 16.97 18.42
CA SER A 254 4.82 15.62 18.91
C SER A 254 4.18 14.72 17.85
N GLY A 255 4.84 13.59 17.58
CA GLY A 255 4.50 12.67 16.49
C GLY A 255 5.30 12.89 15.21
N VAL A 256 6.30 13.78 15.19
CA VAL A 256 7.44 13.63 14.28
C VAL A 256 8.32 12.52 14.85
N PRO A 257 8.59 11.43 14.11
CA PRO A 257 9.42 10.35 14.62
C PRO A 257 10.83 10.86 14.96
N ALA A 258 11.29 10.51 16.17
CA ALA A 258 12.64 10.88 16.61
C ALA A 258 13.73 10.23 15.73
N GLY A 259 13.45 9.07 15.15
CA GLY A 259 14.35 8.34 14.24
C GLY A 259 14.30 8.79 12.78
N LEU A 260 13.61 9.89 12.45
CA LEU A 260 13.72 10.46 11.11
C LEU A 260 15.16 10.96 10.87
N PRO A 261 15.66 10.87 9.64
CA PRO A 261 16.88 11.55 9.22
C PRO A 261 16.79 13.06 9.50
N ALA A 262 17.92 13.68 9.80
CA ALA A 262 17.94 15.02 10.38
C ALA A 262 17.28 16.08 9.47
N LEU A 263 17.46 16.02 8.14
CA LEU A 263 16.86 17.00 7.24
C LEU A 263 15.36 16.72 7.05
N ALA A 264 14.96 15.45 6.95
CA ALA A 264 13.55 15.04 6.93
C ALA A 264 12.81 15.46 8.22
N GLN A 265 13.47 15.33 9.37
CA GLN A 265 12.93 15.75 10.67
C GLN A 265 12.77 17.27 10.73
N ALA A 266 13.78 18.03 10.29
CA ALA A 266 13.70 19.49 10.18
C ALA A 266 12.54 19.92 9.26
N ALA A 267 12.42 19.30 8.08
CA ALA A 267 11.33 19.57 7.14
C ALA A 267 9.95 19.30 7.76
N ALA A 268 9.81 18.21 8.53
CA ALA A 268 8.58 17.88 9.24
C ALA A 268 8.26 18.87 10.37
N TYR A 269 9.27 19.39 11.07
CA TYR A 269 9.07 20.46 12.07
C TYR A 269 8.61 21.76 11.41
N ILE A 270 9.28 22.19 10.34
CA ILE A 270 8.93 23.41 9.59
C ILE A 270 7.51 23.32 9.05
N ASP A 271 7.14 22.18 8.44
CA ASP A 271 5.80 21.92 7.93
C ASP A 271 4.71 22.01 9.00
N ARG A 272 4.99 21.48 10.19
CA ARG A 272 4.02 21.54 11.30
C ARG A 272 3.90 22.94 11.87
N MET A 273 5.03 23.62 12.01
CA MET A 273 5.06 24.97 12.58
C MET A 273 4.41 25.98 11.63
N SER A 274 4.62 25.85 10.30
CA SER A 274 4.00 26.72 9.29
C SER A 274 2.46 26.67 9.32
N ARG A 275 1.87 25.57 9.79
CA ARG A 275 0.42 25.40 9.97
C ARG A 275 -0.13 26.08 11.22
N LEU A 276 0.73 26.47 12.17
CA LEU A 276 0.35 27.08 13.45
C LEU A 276 0.75 28.55 13.53
N GLN A 277 1.88 28.91 12.93
CA GLN A 277 2.42 30.26 12.85
C GLN A 277 3.21 30.41 11.56
N THR A 278 3.31 31.64 11.03
CA THR A 278 4.19 31.90 9.88
C THR A 278 5.64 31.64 10.30
N VAL A 279 6.20 30.52 9.84
CA VAL A 279 7.64 30.28 9.88
C VAL A 279 8.20 30.98 8.65
N ALA A 280 8.88 32.10 8.83
CA ALA A 280 9.57 32.77 7.74
C ALA A 280 10.73 31.87 7.29
N ALA A 281 10.63 31.33 6.09
CA ALA A 281 11.81 30.80 5.42
C ALA A 281 12.71 31.98 5.02
N PRO A 282 14.04 31.80 4.99
CA PRO A 282 14.94 32.78 4.39
C PRO A 282 14.50 33.08 2.95
N ASP A 283 14.70 34.31 2.47
CA ASP A 283 14.41 34.67 1.07
C ASP A 283 15.51 34.11 0.15
N THR A 284 16.73 34.00 0.67
CA THR A 284 17.91 33.48 -0.04
C THR A 284 18.60 32.35 0.72
N PRO A 285 19.29 31.42 0.03
CA PRO A 285 20.07 30.39 0.72
C PRO A 285 21.26 30.99 1.49
N SER A 286 21.76 32.16 1.07
CA SER A 286 22.83 32.89 1.77
C SER A 286 22.38 33.45 3.12
N GLU A 287 21.11 33.79 3.29
CA GLU A 287 20.58 34.23 4.60
C GLU A 287 20.59 33.11 5.62
N ALA A 288 20.35 31.85 5.21
CA ALA A 288 20.49 30.71 6.09
C ALA A 288 21.93 30.54 6.61
N LEU A 289 22.92 31.01 5.84
CA LEU A 289 24.34 30.99 6.20
C LEU A 289 24.79 32.29 6.88
N ALA A 290 23.92 33.31 6.98
CA ALA A 290 24.29 34.63 7.47
C ALA A 290 24.61 34.55 8.98
N GLY A 291 25.85 34.86 9.34
CA GLY A 291 26.34 34.78 10.72
C GLY A 291 27.35 33.65 10.96
N LEU A 292 27.56 32.77 9.97
CA LEU A 292 28.67 31.83 9.97
C LEU A 292 29.95 32.52 9.45
N ASP A 293 30.95 32.62 10.31
CA ASP A 293 32.32 32.94 9.96
C ASP A 293 33.27 31.89 10.56
N ALA A 294 34.56 31.94 10.20
CA ALA A 294 35.54 30.97 10.66
C ALA A 294 35.73 30.96 12.20
N ALA A 295 35.32 32.03 12.90
CA ALA A 295 35.39 32.15 14.35
C ALA A 295 34.06 31.78 15.05
N SER A 296 32.92 31.76 14.33
CA SER A 296 31.57 31.50 14.87
C SER A 296 30.95 30.18 14.42
N ALA A 297 31.66 29.35 13.65
CA ALA A 297 31.21 28.05 13.15
C ALA A 297 31.14 26.95 14.25
N THR A 298 30.26 27.13 15.25
CA THR A 298 29.97 26.11 16.26
C THR A 298 28.98 25.07 15.73
N PRO A 299 28.90 23.86 16.33
CA PRO A 299 27.89 22.86 15.95
C PRO A 299 26.46 23.41 15.95
N GLU A 300 26.11 24.27 16.91
CA GLU A 300 24.80 24.93 17.00
C GLU A 300 24.55 25.85 15.80
N ALA A 301 25.52 26.72 15.47
CA ALA A 301 25.40 27.66 14.36
C ALA A 301 25.29 26.92 13.01
N ILE A 302 26.05 25.83 12.83
CA ILE A 302 25.94 24.97 11.65
C ILE A 302 24.57 24.27 11.60
N GLY A 303 24.07 23.79 12.74
CA GLY A 303 22.74 23.19 12.85
C GLY A 303 21.62 24.15 12.45
N ASP A 304 21.65 25.39 12.96
CA ASP A 304 20.67 26.42 12.61
C ASP A 304 20.75 26.80 11.12
N ALA A 305 21.96 26.88 10.57
CA ALA A 305 22.15 27.15 9.15
C ALA A 305 21.60 26.03 8.25
N LEU A 306 21.85 24.77 8.61
CA LEU A 306 21.26 23.62 7.92
C LEU A 306 19.73 23.63 8.03
N PHE A 307 19.18 23.94 9.21
CA PHE A 307 17.74 24.06 9.41
C PHE A 307 17.13 25.18 8.53
N GLY A 308 17.80 26.34 8.45
CA GLY A 308 17.42 27.44 7.57
C GLY A 308 17.45 27.06 6.09
N LEU A 309 18.46 26.30 5.66
CA LEU A 309 18.54 25.78 4.29
C LEU A 309 17.41 24.79 3.98
N VAL A 310 17.03 23.94 4.94
CA VAL A 310 15.85 23.06 4.79
C VAL A 310 14.57 23.88 4.65
N ALA A 311 14.41 24.94 5.42
CA ALA A 311 13.26 25.85 5.30
C ALA A 311 13.20 26.53 3.93
N TRP A 312 14.34 27.02 3.44
CA TRP A 312 14.45 27.61 2.11
C TRP A 312 14.14 26.60 1.00
N ALA A 313 14.74 25.40 1.04
CA ALA A 313 14.51 24.34 0.06
C ALA A 313 13.03 23.95 0.00
N ARG A 314 12.38 23.79 1.17
CA ARG A 314 10.95 23.48 1.25
C ARG A 314 10.07 24.57 0.64
N ALA A 315 10.39 25.84 0.88
CA ALA A 315 9.66 26.97 0.30
C ALA A 315 9.71 26.97 -1.25
N HIS A 316 10.71 26.32 -1.83
CA HIS A 316 10.90 26.15 -3.27
C HIS A 316 10.48 24.77 -3.80
N GLY A 317 9.79 23.96 -2.99
CA GLY A 317 9.30 22.65 -3.40
C GLY A 317 10.36 21.56 -3.49
N VAL A 318 11.53 21.76 -2.87
CA VAL A 318 12.63 20.79 -2.85
C VAL A 318 12.65 20.02 -1.53
N ASP A 319 12.68 18.69 -1.61
CA ASP A 319 12.93 17.82 -0.45
C ASP A 319 14.42 17.74 -0.14
N ALA A 320 14.83 18.40 0.95
CA ALA A 320 16.25 18.56 1.28
C ALA A 320 16.97 17.23 1.59
N GLU A 321 16.27 16.25 2.17
CA GLU A 321 16.83 14.93 2.46
C GLU A 321 17.17 14.18 1.16
N SER A 322 16.22 14.11 0.23
CA SER A 322 16.42 13.46 -1.07
C SER A 322 17.48 14.20 -1.89
N ALA A 323 17.45 15.53 -1.90
CA ALA A 323 18.46 16.33 -2.61
C ALA A 323 19.89 16.04 -2.12
N LEU A 324 20.09 15.88 -0.80
CA LEU A 324 21.40 15.53 -0.25
C LEU A 324 21.77 14.07 -0.55
N ARG A 325 20.81 13.14 -0.47
CA ARG A 325 21.02 11.72 -0.84
C ARG A 325 21.50 11.59 -2.27
N GLU A 326 20.83 12.25 -3.22
CA GLU A 326 21.26 12.28 -4.62
C GLU A 326 22.63 12.95 -4.81
N ALA A 327 22.91 14.03 -4.05
CA ALA A 327 24.21 14.70 -4.11
C ALA A 327 25.34 13.79 -3.64
N ASN A 328 25.11 13.00 -2.58
CA ASN A 328 26.05 11.99 -2.09
C ASN A 328 26.28 10.90 -3.14
N ALA A 329 25.22 10.40 -3.78
CA ALA A 329 25.33 9.42 -4.86
C ALA A 329 26.15 9.96 -6.05
N ARG A 330 25.91 11.21 -6.48
CA ARG A 330 26.72 11.89 -7.50
C ARG A 330 28.17 12.10 -7.08
N TYR A 331 28.45 12.32 -5.79
CA TYR A 331 29.81 12.42 -5.28
C TYR A 331 30.53 11.07 -5.33
N ALA A 332 29.91 10.00 -4.83
CA ALA A 332 30.45 8.64 -4.89
C ALA A 332 30.77 8.22 -6.33
N ALA A 333 29.81 8.40 -7.25
CA ALA A 333 29.98 8.06 -8.66
C ALA A 333 31.13 8.82 -9.36
N ARG A 334 31.49 10.02 -8.88
CA ARG A 334 32.65 10.78 -9.42
C ARG A 334 33.98 10.20 -8.94
N ILE A 335 34.04 9.67 -7.73
CA ILE A 335 35.24 9.03 -7.18
C ILE A 335 35.42 7.63 -7.78
N ASP A 336 34.31 6.92 -8.03
CA ASP A 336 34.34 5.55 -8.57
C ASP A 336 34.60 5.49 -10.09
N ARG A 337 34.56 6.64 -10.79
CA ARG A 337 35.08 6.71 -12.16
C ARG A 337 36.61 6.60 -12.11
N PRO A 338 37.22 5.61 -12.78
CA PRO A 338 38.67 5.55 -12.86
C PRO A 338 39.19 6.88 -13.41
N GLN A 339 40.19 7.45 -12.74
CA GLN A 339 40.93 8.57 -13.31
C GLN A 339 41.56 8.05 -14.60
N GLU A 340 41.12 8.56 -15.75
CA GLU A 340 41.87 8.38 -16.98
C GLU A 340 43.22 9.10 -16.78
N ASP A 341 44.29 8.32 -16.68
CA ASP A 341 45.69 8.76 -16.54
C ASP A 341 46.13 9.70 -17.69
#